data_AF-A0A9D8GVK4-F1
#
_entry.id   AF-A0A9D8GVK4-F1
#
_cell.length_a   1.000
_cell.length_b   1.000
_cell.length_c   1.000
_cell.angle_alpha   90.00
_cell.angle_beta   90.00
_cell.angle_gamma   90.00
#
_symmetry.space_group_name_H-M   'P 1'
#
loop_
_entity.id
_entity.type
_entity.pdbx_description
1 polymer ?
#
loop_
_entity_poly.entity_id
_entity_poly.type
_entity_poly.pdbx_seq_one_letter_code
_entity_poly.pdbx_strand_id
1 'polypeptide(L)'
;MGFTDKAKELANKTADAAQKGAKDARDKGEKLMLQRKLNASAEELGHVVYRQHEGMTGLDDEVNRLVAEMKALQAEIDAIPV
;
A
#
# COMPACT_ATOMS: atom_id res chain seq x y z
N MET A 1 16.58 -25.00 34.41
CA MET A 1 16.33 -24.78 32.97
C MET A 1 17.54 -25.31 32.21
N GLY A 2 17.38 -26.45 31.53
CA GLY A 2 18.49 -27.13 30.86
C GLY A 2 18.91 -26.41 29.57
N PHE A 3 20.12 -26.69 29.07
CA PHE A 3 20.59 -26.19 27.77
C PHE A 3 19.63 -26.50 26.62
N THR A 4 18.88 -27.60 26.72
CA THR A 4 17.83 -28.01 25.78
C THR A 4 16.61 -27.07 25.79
N ASP A 5 16.25 -26.51 26.95
CA ASP A 5 15.14 -25.55 27.06
C ASP A 5 15.52 -24.23 26.41
N LYS A 6 16.76 -23.76 26.65
CA LYS A 6 17.30 -22.56 25.99
C LYS A 6 17.40 -22.73 24.48
N ALA A 7 17.79 -23.90 23.98
CA ALA A 7 17.87 -24.16 22.55
C ALA A 7 16.49 -24.14 21.87
N LYS A 8 15.47 -24.75 22.51
CA LYS A 8 14.08 -24.68 22.03
C LYS A 8 13.53 -23.26 22.05
N GLU A 9 13.79 -22.52 23.12
CA GLU A 9 13.37 -21.12 23.24
C GLU A 9 14.04 -20.22 22.19
N LEU A 10 15.33 -20.44 21.92
CA LEU A 10 16.07 -19.74 20.87
C LEU A 10 15.50 -20.07 19.49
N ALA A 11 15.26 -21.36 19.21
CA ALA A 11 14.69 -21.81 17.94
C ALA A 11 13.30 -21.20 17.69
N ASN A 12 12.41 -21.21 18.69
CA ASN A 12 11.10 -20.59 18.61
C ASN A 12 11.18 -19.08 18.39
N LYS A 13 12.02 -18.37 19.15
CA LYS A 13 12.25 -16.92 18.95
C LYS A 13 12.79 -16.61 17.55
N THR A 14 13.64 -17.48 17.01
CA THR A 14 14.22 -17.28 15.67
C THR A 14 13.16 -17.52 14.59
N ALA A 15 12.32 -18.53 14.75
CA ALA A 15 11.20 -18.82 13.85
C ALA A 15 10.17 -17.68 13.85
N ASP A 16 9.79 -17.18 15.03
CA ASP A 16 8.87 -16.06 15.18
C ASP A 16 9.44 -14.77 14.57
N ALA A 17 10.73 -14.49 14.79
CA ALA A 17 11.40 -13.33 14.21
C ALA A 17 11.48 -13.42 12.68
N ALA A 18 11.76 -14.60 12.14
CA ALA A 18 11.80 -14.83 10.70
C ALA A 18 10.40 -14.68 10.06
N GLN A 19 9.36 -15.22 10.70
CA GLN A 19 7.98 -15.11 10.22
C GLN A 19 7.48 -13.66 10.28
N LYS A 20 7.80 -12.93 11.36
CA LYS A 20 7.47 -11.52 11.49
C LYS A 20 8.21 -10.67 10.46
N GLY A 21 9.52 -10.86 10.30
CA GLY A 21 10.30 -10.14 9.29
C GLY A 21 9.83 -10.41 7.85
N ALA A 22 9.42 -11.65 7.54
CA ALA A 22 8.84 -11.99 6.24
C ALA A 22 7.47 -11.33 6.01
N LYS A 23 6.63 -11.23 7.05
CA LYS A 23 5.36 -10.52 6.98
C LYS A 23 5.57 -9.03 6.78
N ASP A 24 6.42 -8.40 7.61
CA ASP A 24 6.73 -6.97 7.51
C ASP A 24 7.30 -6.60 6.12
N ALA A 25 8.10 -7.48 5.51
CA ALA A 25 8.63 -7.28 4.16
C ALA A 25 7.54 -7.37 3.08
N ARG A 26 6.61 -8.31 3.21
CA ARG A 26 5.46 -8.44 2.29
C ARG A 26 4.55 -7.23 2.40
N ASP A 27 4.19 -6.85 3.62
CA ASP A 27 3.31 -5.72 3.93
C ASP A 27 3.92 -4.41 3.37
N LYS A 28 5.23 -4.19 3.54
CA LYS A 28 5.95 -3.06 2.92
C LYS A 28 5.94 -3.10 1.40
N GLY A 29 6.15 -4.27 0.80
CA GLY A 29 6.15 -4.44 -0.65
C GLY A 29 4.78 -4.14 -1.25
N GLU A 30 3.73 -4.64 -0.63
CA GLU A 30 2.34 -4.38 -1.01
C GLU A 30 1.99 -2.90 -0.89
N LYS A 31 2.34 -2.28 0.26
CA LYS A 31 2.16 -0.84 0.47
C LYS A 31 2.85 0.00 -0.60
N LEU A 32 4.09 -0.34 -0.97
CA LEU A 32 4.82 0.36 -2.03
C LEU A 32 4.16 0.19 -3.40
N MET A 33 3.63 -0.99 -3.71
CA MET A 33 2.87 -1.19 -4.96
C MET A 33 1.60 -0.35 -4.99
N LEU A 34 0.82 -0.36 -3.90
CA LEU A 34 -0.40 0.43 -3.82
C LEU A 34 -0.11 1.94 -3.89
N GLN A 35 0.94 2.41 -3.22
CA GLN A 35 1.39 3.80 -3.33
C GLN A 35 1.76 4.19 -4.77
N ARG A 36 2.41 3.29 -5.53
CA ARG A 36 2.71 3.54 -6.95
C ARG A 36 1.44 3.67 -7.79
N LYS A 37 0.44 2.82 -7.54
CA LYS A 37 -0.87 2.92 -8.21
C LYS A 37 -1.55 4.25 -7.87
N LEU A 38 -1.57 4.61 -6.59
CA LEU A 38 -2.16 5.87 -6.12
C LEU A 38 -1.51 7.07 -6.81
N ASN A 39 -0.18 7.08 -6.92
CA ASN A 39 0.55 8.15 -7.61
C ASN A 39 0.21 8.21 -9.10
N ALA A 40 0.08 7.07 -9.77
CA ALA A 40 -0.32 7.03 -11.18
C ALA A 40 -1.74 7.58 -11.39
N SER A 41 -2.71 7.18 -10.56
CA SER A 41 -4.07 7.74 -10.61
C SER A 41 -4.09 9.24 -10.31
N ALA A 42 -3.22 9.72 -9.41
CA ALA A 42 -3.09 11.15 -9.12
C ALA A 42 -2.49 11.94 -10.28
N GLU A 43 -1.53 11.38 -11.00
CA GLU A 43 -0.96 11.97 -12.21
C GLU A 43 -2.01 12.07 -13.32
N GLU A 44 -2.78 11.00 -13.55
CA GLU A 44 -3.89 11.00 -14.50
C GLU A 44 -4.94 12.05 -14.14
N LEU A 45 -5.31 12.14 -12.86
CA LEU A 45 -6.22 13.18 -12.37
C LEU A 45 -5.68 14.59 -12.63
N GLY A 46 -4.38 14.81 -12.39
CA GLY A 46 -3.71 16.07 -12.70
C GLY A 46 -3.84 16.45 -14.18
N HIS A 47 -3.67 15.49 -15.09
CA HIS A 47 -3.88 15.72 -16.52
C HIS A 47 -5.34 16.05 -16.86
N VAL A 48 -6.30 15.37 -16.26
CA VAL A 48 -7.73 15.63 -16.47
C VAL A 48 -8.09 17.05 -16.01
N VAL A 49 -7.66 17.44 -14.81
CA VAL A 49 -7.91 18.77 -14.26
C VAL A 49 -7.21 19.86 -15.09
N TYR A 50 -6.00 19.60 -15.56
CA TYR A 50 -5.32 20.52 -16.49
C TYR A 50 -6.15 20.71 -17.77
N ARG A 51 -6.65 19.62 -18.37
CA ARG A 51 -7.51 19.68 -19.56
C ARG A 51 -8.82 20.44 -19.30
N GLN A 52 -9.43 20.28 -18.13
CA GLN A 52 -10.59 21.09 -17.72
C GLN A 52 -10.24 22.59 -17.66
N HIS A 53 -9.08 22.93 -17.10
CA HIS A 53 -8.61 24.31 -17.03
C HIS A 53 -8.33 24.93 -18.41
N GLU A 54 -7.92 24.11 -19.39
CA GLU A 54 -7.79 24.49 -20.80
C GLU A 54 -9.14 24.60 -21.54
N GLY A 55 -10.27 24.41 -20.86
CA GLY A 55 -11.61 24.58 -21.40
C GLY A 55 -12.24 23.33 -22.01
N MET A 56 -11.63 22.14 -21.83
CA MET A 56 -12.31 20.90 -22.18
C MET A 56 -13.46 20.61 -21.21
N THR A 57 -14.60 20.21 -21.76
CA THR A 57 -15.82 19.91 -21.00
C THR A 57 -16.12 18.41 -21.02
N GLY A 58 -17.01 17.94 -20.14
CA GLY A 58 -17.40 16.52 -20.07
C GLY A 58 -16.37 15.60 -19.42
N LEU A 59 -15.47 16.16 -18.60
CA LEU A 59 -14.42 15.42 -17.89
C LEU A 59 -14.79 15.05 -16.45
N ASP A 60 -15.95 15.49 -15.96
CA ASP A 60 -16.36 15.31 -14.56
C ASP A 60 -16.51 13.83 -14.18
N ASP A 61 -17.01 12.99 -15.08
CA ASP A 61 -17.11 11.55 -14.85
C ASP A 61 -15.73 10.89 -14.72
N GLU A 62 -14.75 11.37 -15.50
CA GLU A 62 -13.37 10.89 -15.44
C GLU A 62 -12.70 11.31 -14.12
N VAL A 63 -12.91 12.56 -13.69
CA VAL A 63 -12.49 13.05 -12.36
C VAL A 63 -13.10 12.20 -11.25
N ASN A 64 -14.42 11.98 -11.30
CA ASN A 64 -15.13 11.21 -10.28
C ASN A 64 -14.64 9.76 -10.20
N ARG A 65 -14.39 9.12 -11.34
CA ARG A 65 -13.80 7.77 -11.42
C ARG A 65 -12.44 7.72 -10.74
N LEU A 66 -11.53 8.63 -11.12
CA LEU A 66 -10.15 8.65 -10.59
C LEU A 66 -10.14 8.95 -9.09
N VAL A 67 -10.96 9.89 -8.62
CA VAL A 67 -11.09 10.19 -7.19
C VAL A 67 -11.63 8.99 -6.42
N ALA A 68 -12.60 8.25 -6.96
CA ALA A 68 -13.12 7.05 -6.33
C ALA A 68 -12.05 5.94 -6.24
N GLU A 69 -11.27 5.73 -7.30
CA GLU A 69 -10.16 4.78 -7.31
C GLU A 69 -9.07 5.15 -6.30
N MET A 70 -8.68 6.43 -6.26
CA MET A 70 -7.70 6.93 -5.27
C MET A 70 -8.17 6.71 -3.84
N LYS A 71 -9.47 6.93 -3.55
CA LYS A 71 -10.04 6.65 -2.22
C LYS A 71 -9.98 5.17 -1.86
N ALA A 72 -10.24 4.27 -2.81
CA ALA A 72 -10.13 2.84 -2.60
C ALA A 72 -8.68 2.42 -2.31
N LEU A 73 -7.72 2.89 -3.12
CA LEU A 73 -6.29 2.61 -2.93
C LEU A 73 -5.78 3.17 -1.59
N GLN A 74 -6.23 4.35 -1.18
CA GLN A 74 -5.87 4.92 0.11
C GLN A 74 -6.39 4.06 1.27
N ALA A 75 -7.64 3.58 1.18
CA ALA A 75 -8.21 2.68 2.18
C ALA A 75 -7.45 1.35 2.28
N GLU A 76 -7.01 0.78 1.14
CA GLU A 76 -6.16 -0.42 1.13
C GLU A 76 -4.79 -0.16 1.78
N ILE A 77 -4.15 0.98 1.49
CA ILE A 77 -2.86 1.36 2.10
C ILE A 77 -2.99 1.54 3.62
N ASP A 78 -4.07 2.18 4.08
CA ASP A 78 -4.30 2.44 5.49
C ASP A 78 -4.67 1.17 6.28
N ALA A 79 -5.18 0.14 5.59
CA ALA A 79 -5.42 -1.17 6.16
C ALA A 79 -4.15 -2.01 6.36
N ILE A 80 -3.02 -1.64 5.71
CA ILE A 80 -1.74 -2.33 5.89
C ILE A 80 -1.09 -1.86 7.21
N PRO A 81 -0.92 -2.75 8.21
CA PRO A 81 -0.31 -2.39 9.48
C PRO A 81 1.14 -1.92 9.27
N VAL A 82 1.48 -0.78 9.88
CA VAL A 82 2.82 -0.16 9.83
C VAL A 82 3.71 -0.66 10.96
#